data_AF-A0A850F7U5-F1
#
_entry.id   AF-A0A850F7U5-F1
#
_cell.length_a   1.000
_cell.length_b   1.000
_cell.length_c   1.000
_cell.angle_alpha   90.00
_cell.angle_beta   90.00
_cell.angle_gamma   90.00
#
_symmetry.space_group_name_H-M   'P 1'
#
loop_
_entity.id
_entity.type
_entity.pdbx_description
1 polymer ?
#
loop_
_entity_poly.entity_id
_entity_poly.type
_entity_poly.pdbx_seq_one_letter_code
_entity_poly.pdbx_strand_id
1 'polypeptide(L)'
;MKIEKIELDRSEVNALIKAILYLKFECEDTDSLLYCSSPIINSSLSKLLAMYGYEDEWGKVFSVLPEANKKIAINKIKRSESEEGVLDEKIKKEVLEQYLFPYRD
;
A
#
# COMPACT_ATOMS: atom_id res chain seq x y z
N MET A 1 -2.35 20.85 13.45
CA MET A 1 -2.17 19.39 13.66
C MET A 1 -0.99 19.20 14.60
N LYS A 2 -1.15 18.43 15.68
CA LYS A 2 0.00 18.06 16.53
C LYS A 2 0.80 16.97 15.80
N ILE A 3 2.12 17.09 15.80
CA ILE A 3 3.03 16.13 15.18
C ILE A 3 3.75 15.41 16.31
N GLU A 4 3.52 14.11 16.41
CA GLU A 4 4.30 13.23 17.28
C GLU A 4 5.56 12.77 16.54
N LYS A 5 6.65 12.51 17.27
CA LYS A 5 7.92 12.05 16.72
C LYS A 5 8.35 10.75 17.39
N ILE A 6 8.88 9.85 16.56
CA ILE A 6 9.56 8.63 17.00
C ILE A 6 10.91 8.57 16.28
N GLU A 7 11.93 8.03 16.94
CA GLU A 7 13.20 7.70 16.31
C GLU A 7 13.15 6.23 15.92
N LEU A 8 13.50 5.96 14.68
CA LEU A 8 13.64 4.60 14.14
C LEU A 8 15.06 4.46 13.62
N ASP A 9 15.60 3.26 13.69
CA ASP A 9 16.80 2.90 12.95
C ASP A 9 16.45 2.36 11.55
N ARG A 10 17.50 2.16 10.73
CA ARG A 10 17.34 1.70 9.35
C ARG A 10 16.69 0.31 9.26
N SER A 11 16.94 -0.57 10.22
CA SER A 11 16.37 -1.91 10.25
C SER A 11 14.88 -1.88 10.60
N GLU A 12 14.47 -1.02 11.54
CA GLU A 12 13.08 -0.80 11.92
C GLU A 12 12.27 -0.20 10.76
N VAL A 13 12.83 0.81 10.08
CA VAL A 13 12.20 1.39 8.88
C VAL A 13 12.00 0.34 7.80
N ASN A 14 13.02 -0.49 7.53
CA ASN A 14 12.92 -1.56 6.55
C ASN A 14 11.89 -2.63 6.94
N ALA A 15 11.80 -2.98 8.23
CA ALA A 15 10.80 -3.91 8.73
C ALA A 15 9.38 -3.38 8.53
N LEU A 16 9.14 -2.09 8.83
CA LEU A 16 7.84 -1.46 8.62
C LEU A 16 7.46 -1.37 7.15
N ILE A 17 8.40 -1.03 6.25
CA ILE A 17 8.16 -1.04 4.80
C ILE A 17 7.70 -2.44 4.37
N LYS A 18 8.43 -3.49 4.75
CA LYS A 18 8.07 -4.88 4.40
C LYS A 18 6.72 -5.29 4.97
N ALA A 19 6.40 -4.92 6.21
CA ALA A 19 5.11 -5.20 6.82
C ALA A 19 3.96 -4.53 6.07
N ILE A 20 4.12 -3.26 5.66
CA ILE A 20 3.12 -2.55 4.86
C ILE A 20 2.98 -3.22 3.48
N LEU A 21 4.08 -3.57 2.82
CA LEU A 21 4.04 -4.23 1.52
C LEU A 21 3.39 -5.62 1.60
N TYR A 22 3.67 -6.39 2.65
CA TYR A 22 2.99 -7.66 2.93
C TYR A 22 1.48 -7.44 3.09
N LEU A 23 1.08 -6.49 3.93
CA LEU A 23 -0.33 -6.16 4.14
C LEU A 23 -1.03 -5.82 2.82
N LYS A 24 -0.36 -5.05 1.96
CA LYS A 24 -0.89 -4.64 0.66
C LYS A 24 -0.90 -5.79 -0.34
N PHE A 25 0.19 -6.49 -0.57
CA PHE A 25 0.35 -7.34 -1.75
C PHE A 25 0.40 -8.84 -1.48
N GLU A 26 0.40 -9.27 -0.21
CA GLU A 26 0.49 -10.69 0.15
C GLU A 26 -0.59 -11.14 1.14
N CYS A 27 -1.08 -10.26 2.02
CA CYS A 27 -2.16 -10.58 2.94
C CYS A 27 -3.44 -10.89 2.17
N GLU A 28 -4.06 -12.05 2.39
CA GLU A 28 -5.25 -12.48 1.66
C GLU A 28 -6.57 -12.07 2.33
N ASP A 29 -6.53 -11.64 3.59
CA ASP A 29 -7.68 -11.24 4.38
C ASP A 29 -8.43 -10.07 3.71
N THR A 30 -9.72 -10.23 3.47
CA THR A 30 -10.55 -9.21 2.81
C THR A 30 -10.64 -7.94 3.65
N ASP A 31 -10.75 -8.08 4.98
CA ASP A 31 -10.84 -6.95 5.92
C ASP A 31 -9.60 -6.04 5.83
N SER A 32 -8.48 -6.60 5.36
CA SER A 32 -7.25 -5.82 5.18
C SER A 32 -7.36 -4.74 4.09
N LEU A 33 -8.40 -4.77 3.24
CA LEU A 33 -8.64 -3.77 2.19
C LEU A 33 -8.67 -2.34 2.74
N LEU A 34 -9.24 -2.16 3.94
CA LEU A 34 -9.32 -0.85 4.61
C LEU A 34 -7.93 -0.24 4.86
N TYR A 35 -6.92 -1.09 5.07
CA TYR A 35 -5.54 -0.68 5.24
C TYR A 35 -4.82 -0.56 3.89
N CYS A 36 -5.09 -1.48 2.98
CA CYS A 36 -4.43 -1.53 1.68
C CYS A 36 -4.69 -0.27 0.86
N SER A 37 -5.92 0.25 0.90
CA SER A 37 -6.32 1.45 0.15
C SER A 37 -6.30 2.73 1.00
N SER A 38 -5.66 2.71 2.18
CA SER A 38 -5.62 3.86 3.08
C SER A 38 -4.61 4.93 2.62
N PRO A 39 -5.05 6.18 2.36
CA PRO A 39 -4.14 7.28 2.05
C PRO A 39 -3.18 7.60 3.21
N ILE A 40 -3.58 7.32 4.45
CA ILE A 40 -2.76 7.55 5.65
C ILE A 40 -1.60 6.55 5.70
N ILE A 41 -1.87 5.28 5.35
CA ILE A 41 -0.82 4.26 5.25
C ILE A 41 0.11 4.58 4.07
N ASN A 42 -0.42 5.00 2.93
CA ASN A 42 0.40 5.43 1.79
C ASN A 42 1.29 6.63 2.14
N SER A 43 0.76 7.62 2.85
CA SER A 43 1.54 8.76 3.36
C SER A 43 2.65 8.30 4.31
N SER A 44 2.38 7.33 5.18
CA SER A 44 3.37 6.78 6.10
C SER A 44 4.45 5.99 5.35
N LEU A 45 4.05 5.15 4.40
CA LEU A 45 4.97 4.40 3.54
C LEU A 45 5.87 5.35 2.74
N SER A 46 5.32 6.42 2.15
CA SER A 46 6.11 7.43 1.44
C SER A 46 7.21 8.04 2.31
N LYS A 47 6.91 8.37 3.57
CA LYS A 47 7.90 8.91 4.52
C LYS A 47 8.98 7.88 4.84
N LEU A 48 8.60 6.61 5.06
CA LEU A 48 9.54 5.52 5.33
C LEU A 48 10.47 5.28 4.13
N LEU A 49 9.93 5.32 2.90
CA LEU A 49 10.71 5.16 1.67
C LEU A 49 11.69 6.33 1.41
N ALA A 50 11.36 7.53 1.88
CA ALA A 50 12.22 8.71 1.76
C ALA A 50 13.31 8.79 2.85
N MET A 51 13.17 8.02 3.94
CA MET A 51 14.18 7.99 5.00
C MET A 51 15.51 7.42 4.49
N TYR A 52 16.61 7.90 5.07
CA TYR A 52 17.98 7.46 4.76
C TYR A 52 18.39 7.55 3.29
N GLY A 53 17.75 8.42 2.49
CA GLY A 53 18.07 8.63 1.08
C GLY A 53 17.74 7.45 0.18
N TYR A 54 16.78 6.60 0.55
CA TYR A 54 16.41 5.41 -0.22
C TYR A 54 15.56 5.65 -1.46
N GLU A 55 15.25 6.90 -1.79
CA GLU A 55 14.38 7.24 -2.92
C GLU A 55 14.86 6.60 -4.24
N ASP A 56 16.18 6.54 -4.46
CA ASP A 56 16.77 5.91 -5.65
C ASP A 56 16.70 4.38 -5.64
N GLU A 57 16.82 3.76 -4.47
CA GLU A 57 16.78 2.29 -4.33
C GLU A 57 15.33 1.79 -4.49
N TRP A 58 14.41 2.34 -3.71
CA TRP A 58 13.00 1.97 -3.79
C TRP A 58 12.33 2.48 -5.06
N GLY A 59 12.78 3.61 -5.61
CA GLY A 59 12.31 4.11 -6.91
C GLY A 59 12.53 3.09 -8.03
N LYS A 60 13.60 2.30 -7.99
CA LYS A 60 13.83 1.20 -8.94
C LYS A 60 12.91 0.02 -8.67
N VAL A 61 12.73 -0.36 -7.40
CA VAL A 61 11.85 -1.49 -7.00
C VAL A 61 10.40 -1.25 -7.44
N PHE A 62 9.93 -0.01 -7.31
CA PHE A 62 8.56 0.38 -7.60
C PHE A 62 8.39 1.04 -8.97
N SER A 63 9.41 0.96 -9.83
CA SER A 63 9.39 1.57 -11.16
C SER A 63 8.42 0.89 -12.12
N VAL A 64 8.10 -0.38 -11.87
CA VAL A 64 7.19 -1.19 -12.68
C VAL A 64 6.23 -1.92 -11.76
N LEU A 65 4.92 -1.72 -11.97
CA LEU A 65 3.89 -2.50 -11.28
C LEU A 65 3.90 -3.96 -11.77
N PRO A 66 4.10 -4.95 -10.89
CA PRO A 66 3.94 -6.35 -11.25
C PRO A 66 2.46 -6.67 -11.53
N GLU A 67 2.19 -7.33 -12.65
CA GLU A 67 0.84 -7.79 -13.01
C GLU A 67 0.24 -8.70 -11.92
N ALA A 68 1.07 -9.46 -11.19
CA ALA A 68 0.64 -10.25 -10.04
C ALA A 68 0.03 -9.38 -8.94
N ASN A 69 0.66 -8.26 -8.58
CA ASN A 69 0.17 -7.34 -7.55
C ASN A 69 -1.14 -6.68 -7.97
N LYS A 70 -1.25 -6.33 -9.26
CA LYS A 70 -2.49 -5.81 -9.85
C LYS A 70 -3.64 -6.82 -9.72
N LYS A 71 -3.38 -8.08 -10.03
CA LYS A 71 -4.36 -9.17 -9.89
C LYS A 71 -4.77 -9.39 -8.43
N ILE A 72 -3.83 -9.35 -7.49
CA ILE A 72 -4.12 -9.50 -6.06
C ILE A 72 -5.07 -8.38 -5.59
N ALA A 73 -4.76 -7.13 -5.93
CA ALA A 73 -5.61 -5.98 -5.59
C ALA A 73 -7.03 -6.12 -6.16
N ILE A 74 -7.14 -6.41 -7.47
CA ILE A 74 -8.44 -6.58 -8.14
C ILE A 74 -9.24 -7.73 -7.52
N ASN A 75 -8.59 -8.86 -7.23
CA ASN A 75 -9.26 -10.02 -6.64
C ASN A 75 -9.75 -9.73 -5.22
N LYS A 76 -8.97 -9.03 -4.39
CA LYS A 76 -9.40 -8.66 -3.04
C LYS A 76 -10.59 -7.71 -3.07
N ILE A 77 -10.58 -6.69 -3.95
CA ILE A 77 -11.72 -5.78 -4.13
C ILE A 77 -12.98 -6.57 -4.52
N LYS A 78 -12.88 -7.49 -5.48
CA LYS A 78 -14.02 -8.33 -5.89
C LYS A 78 -14.57 -9.20 -4.76
N ARG A 79 -13.70 -9.74 -3.89
CA ARG A 79 -14.11 -10.51 -2.71
C ARG A 79 -14.86 -9.61 -1.72
N SER A 80 -14.32 -8.45 -1.39
CA SER A 80 -14.98 -7.45 -0.55
C SER A 80 -16.36 -7.05 -1.11
N GLU A 81 -16.46 -6.81 -2.42
CA GLU A 81 -17.74 -6.49 -3.05
C GLU A 81 -18.79 -7.61 -2.92
N SER A 82 -18.34 -8.88 -2.87
CA SER A 82 -19.23 -10.03 -2.67
C SER A 82 -19.67 -10.23 -1.22
N GLU A 83 -18.91 -9.71 -0.26
CA GLU A 83 -19.14 -9.85 1.17
C GLU A 83 -19.95 -8.66 1.73
N GLU A 84 -19.63 -7.44 1.30
CA GLU A 84 -20.14 -6.18 1.87
C GLU A 84 -21.01 -5.37 0.88
N GLY A 85 -20.97 -5.70 -0.40
CA GLY A 85 -21.74 -5.04 -1.46
C GLY A 85 -20.89 -4.31 -2.49
N VAL A 86 -21.46 -4.11 -3.68
CA VAL A 86 -20.75 -3.54 -4.84
C VAL A 86 -20.38 -2.08 -4.60
N LEU A 87 -19.12 -1.74 -4.85
CA LEU A 87 -18.62 -0.37 -4.80
C LEU A 87 -19.04 0.39 -6.06
N ASP A 88 -19.28 1.70 -5.91
CA ASP A 88 -19.38 2.58 -7.06
C ASP A 88 -18.07 2.55 -7.88
N GLU A 89 -18.17 2.59 -9.22
CA GLU A 89 -17.00 2.46 -10.11
C GLU A 89 -15.94 3.54 -9.86
N LYS A 90 -16.35 4.76 -9.47
CA LYS A 90 -15.39 5.81 -9.11
C LYS A 90 -14.64 5.45 -7.84
N ILE A 91 -15.36 4.99 -6.81
CA ILE A 91 -14.77 4.55 -5.53
C ILE A 91 -13.83 3.39 -5.78
N LYS A 92 -14.23 2.42 -6.59
CA LYS A 92 -13.43 1.25 -6.95
C LYS A 92 -12.11 1.64 -7.59
N LYS A 93 -12.13 2.61 -8.50
CA LYS A 93 -10.92 3.14 -9.14
C LYS A 93 -10.01 3.82 -8.11
N GLU A 94 -10.56 4.66 -7.23
CA GLU A 94 -9.80 5.31 -6.16
C GLU A 94 -9.18 4.28 -5.20
N VAL A 95 -9.95 3.28 -4.80
CA VAL A 95 -9.50 2.16 -3.95
C VAL A 95 -8.35 1.43 -4.61
N LEU A 96 -8.45 1.11 -5.90
CA LEU A 96 -7.40 0.42 -6.65
C LEU A 96 -6.13 1.27 -6.76
N GLU A 97 -6.25 2.57 -7.09
CA GLU A 97 -5.12 3.49 -7.18
C GLU A 97 -4.38 3.58 -5.83
N GLN A 98 -5.12 3.74 -4.72
CA GLN A 98 -4.51 3.75 -3.38
C GLN A 98 -3.90 2.39 -3.01
N TYR A 99 -4.51 1.29 -3.44
CA TYR A 99 -4.00 -0.05 -3.21
C TYR A 99 -2.64 -0.24 -3.87
N LEU A 100 -2.49 0.17 -5.13
CA LEU A 100 -1.30 -0.12 -5.93
C LEU A 100 -0.09 0.75 -5.58
N PHE A 101 -0.27 1.84 -4.83
CA PHE A 101 0.84 2.59 -4.25
C PHE A 101 1.79 1.65 -3.46
N PRO A 102 3.13 1.76 -3.58
CA PRO A 102 3.90 2.83 -4.20
C PRO A 102 4.33 2.57 -5.65
N TYR A 103 3.77 1.54 -6.31
CA TYR A 103 4.09 1.28 -7.71
C TYR A 103 3.64 2.43 -8.62
N ARG A 104 4.42 2.66 -9.67
CA ARG A 104 4.08 3.58 -10.76
C ARG A 104 3.50 2.77 -11.92
N ASP A 105 2.43 3.30 -12.53
CA ASP A 105 1.90 2.86 -13.83
C ASP A 105 2.69 3.50 -14.97
#